data_AF-A0A941F1R5-F1
#
_entry.id   AF-A0A941F1R5-F1
#
_cell.length_a   1.000
_cell.length_b   1.000
_cell.length_c   1.000
_cell.angle_alpha   90.00
_cell.angle_beta   90.00
_cell.angle_gamma   90.00
#
_symmetry.space_group_name_H-M   'P 1'
#
loop_
_entity.id
_entity.type
_entity.pdbx_description
1 polymer ?
#
loop_
_entity_poly.entity_id
_entity_poly.type
_entity_poly.pdbx_seq_one_letter_code
_entity_poly.pdbx_strand_id
1 'polypeptide(L)'
;MTGRASFADEVLGPVVTAGDMVAGHVSLDISCVDRLYLNGYVPGLQTPGGVVYFLHDVRGNPIASPALFEKIGGQFRAAMRAWAGENEIPVLRFTGGVRKADVVAPLLAAAREQGVSKVVALGLAQEYAMVWSATKRETDPGKCPQFSYAKTQRRVSVFYVYVWDEQAGPGFIKICTYFPYPIKVWVNGHEWAKRQAQAEGLAVTELSNGFAACPDPAALQEICDRFGPECVQDFFDRWMARIPLPLIEADRDAGFWWELSMRQVEISRTLVFDTDCHARAFFEALLADNLDLGRPENVELLFRRGERSGRPTNPPPHGGFKTKIDQACDLVTLNVFYKNSRIKQYLKDGRALRIETVINDPHDLGCNRRLENLPALQGKARAINDRLLETETVGQGEALVSPVIERITTPTLTEEGRKAPALRFGDLRVQALAGTLANLLYATTGITNKHLRVLMTGLLGRPYSTNQASYDLARLARNQLIERVPGRN
;
A
#
# COMPACT_ATOMS: atom_id res chain seq x y z
N MET A 1 39.79 52.77 15.36
CA MET A 1 39.24 51.70 16.21
C MET A 1 38.01 51.14 15.52
N THR A 2 38.14 50.03 14.81
CA THR A 2 37.03 49.29 14.21
C THR A 2 37.14 47.86 14.73
N GLY A 3 36.33 47.55 15.76
CA GLY A 3 36.32 46.25 16.41
C GLY A 3 35.70 45.19 15.51
N ARG A 4 36.48 44.19 15.13
CA ARG A 4 35.96 42.89 14.67
C ARG A 4 35.38 42.19 15.89
N ALA A 5 34.07 42.05 15.95
CA ALA A 5 33.44 41.07 16.81
C ALA A 5 33.76 39.68 16.25
N SER A 6 34.42 38.85 17.05
CA SER A 6 34.59 37.42 16.77
C SER A 6 33.20 36.77 16.85
N PHE A 7 32.73 36.19 15.76
CA PHE A 7 31.72 35.14 15.84
C PHE A 7 32.39 33.96 16.53
N ALA A 8 32.10 33.80 17.82
CA ALA A 8 32.44 32.61 18.57
C ALA A 8 31.65 31.43 17.99
N ASP A 9 32.29 30.27 17.91
CA ASP A 9 31.72 28.99 17.56
C ASP A 9 30.42 28.73 18.34
N GLU A 10 29.27 29.04 17.74
CA GLU A 10 28.07 28.26 17.99
C GLU A 10 28.32 26.90 17.34
N VAL A 11 28.73 25.95 18.18
CA VAL A 11 28.71 24.53 17.82
C VAL A 11 27.26 24.20 17.50
N LEU A 12 26.89 24.30 16.21
CA LEU A 12 25.72 23.66 15.66
C LEU A 12 25.81 22.20 16.11
N GLY A 13 24.84 21.76 16.92
CA GLY A 13 24.73 20.37 17.32
C GLY A 13 24.78 19.45 16.09
N PRO A 14 25.20 18.18 16.25
CA PRO A 14 25.24 17.25 15.12
C PRO A 14 23.90 17.26 14.38
N VAL A 15 23.95 17.27 13.04
CA VAL A 15 22.75 17.17 12.20
C VAL A 15 22.02 15.89 12.60
N VAL A 16 20.84 16.03 13.20
CA VAL A 16 20.03 14.89 13.62
C VAL A 16 19.57 14.15 12.37
N THR A 17 19.98 12.89 12.23
CA THR A 17 19.63 12.08 11.05
C THR A 17 18.23 11.49 11.18
N ALA A 18 17.66 11.06 10.07
CA ALA A 18 16.44 10.25 10.06
C ALA A 18 16.53 9.03 11.02
N GLY A 19 17.70 8.37 11.07
CA GLY A 19 17.94 7.25 11.97
C GLY A 19 17.87 7.64 13.45
N ASP A 20 18.46 8.78 13.82
CA ASP A 20 18.43 9.31 15.19
C ASP A 20 17.01 9.68 15.63
N MET A 21 16.21 10.24 14.71
CA MET A 21 14.81 10.58 14.95
C MET A 21 13.95 9.34 15.23
N VAL A 22 14.13 8.28 14.45
CA VAL A 22 13.40 7.02 14.66
C VAL A 22 13.85 6.33 15.95
N ALA A 23 15.15 6.34 16.26
CA ALA A 23 15.70 5.65 17.42
C ALA A 23 15.43 6.36 18.76
N GLY A 24 15.38 7.71 18.77
CA GLY A 24 15.30 8.51 19.99
C GLY A 24 13.94 9.12 20.29
N HIS A 25 13.08 9.32 19.28
CA HIS A 25 11.89 10.16 19.42
C HIS A 25 10.57 9.45 19.10
N VAL A 26 10.58 8.14 18.84
CA VAL A 26 9.38 7.35 18.60
C VAL A 26 8.85 6.77 19.92
N SER A 27 7.68 7.24 20.32
CA SER A 27 6.97 6.79 21.54
C SER A 27 6.08 5.56 21.31
N LEU A 28 5.68 5.31 20.06
CA LEU A 28 4.85 4.19 19.66
C LEU A 28 5.17 3.79 18.21
N ASP A 29 5.40 2.50 17.97
CA ASP A 29 5.55 1.92 16.63
C ASP A 29 4.63 0.70 16.51
N ILE A 30 3.59 0.80 15.67
CA ILE A 30 2.56 -0.22 15.53
C ILE A 30 2.30 -0.53 14.06
N SER A 31 2.32 -1.82 13.73
CA SER A 31 1.89 -2.37 12.45
C SER A 31 0.51 -3.01 12.57
N CYS A 32 -0.43 -2.62 11.71
CA CYS A 32 -1.81 -3.09 11.77
C CYS A 32 -2.45 -3.16 10.37
N VAL A 33 -3.43 -4.06 10.20
CA VAL A 33 -4.35 -4.00 9.06
C VAL A 33 -5.22 -2.76 9.22
N ASP A 34 -5.20 -1.85 8.24
CA ASP A 34 -6.05 -0.66 8.28
C ASP A 34 -7.41 -0.95 7.63
N ARG A 35 -7.40 -1.12 6.32
CA ARG A 35 -8.60 -1.30 5.51
C ARG A 35 -8.59 -2.68 4.90
N LEU A 36 -9.64 -3.46 5.15
CA LEU A 36 -9.90 -4.69 4.44
C LEU A 36 -11.20 -4.57 3.66
N TYR A 37 -11.09 -4.53 2.33
CA TYR A 37 -12.22 -4.51 1.40
C TYR A 37 -12.20 -5.77 0.54
N LEU A 38 -13.30 -6.52 0.59
CA LEU A 38 -13.41 -7.85 0.02
C LEU A 38 -14.50 -7.87 -1.06
N ASN A 39 -14.30 -8.69 -2.09
CA ASN A 39 -15.43 -9.18 -2.90
C ASN A 39 -15.92 -10.50 -2.30
N GLY A 40 -17.22 -10.77 -2.40
CA GLY A 40 -17.74 -12.11 -2.23
C GLY A 40 -18.50 -12.58 -3.46
N TYR A 41 -18.33 -13.85 -3.79
CA TYR A 41 -18.92 -14.49 -4.97
C TYR A 41 -19.34 -15.91 -4.61
N VAL A 42 -20.36 -16.43 -5.29
CA VAL A 42 -20.78 -17.83 -5.14
C VAL A 42 -20.06 -18.65 -6.20
N PRO A 43 -19.11 -19.55 -5.86
CA PRO A 43 -18.29 -20.26 -6.84
C PRO A 43 -19.11 -21.03 -7.87
N GLY A 44 -20.14 -21.75 -7.41
CA GLY A 44 -21.06 -22.51 -8.26
C GLY A 44 -21.86 -21.66 -9.26
N LEU A 45 -21.93 -20.32 -9.08
CA LEU A 45 -22.64 -19.42 -9.98
C LEU A 45 -21.71 -18.64 -10.93
N GLN A 46 -20.43 -19.02 -11.02
CA GLN A 46 -19.47 -18.30 -11.86
C GLN A 46 -19.39 -18.80 -13.31
N THR A 47 -20.10 -19.89 -13.65
CA THR A 47 -20.14 -20.47 -15.01
C THR A 47 -21.58 -20.64 -15.50
N PRO A 48 -21.84 -20.67 -16.83
CA PRO A 48 -23.18 -20.90 -17.37
C PRO A 48 -23.79 -22.23 -16.93
N GLY A 49 -22.99 -23.30 -16.87
CA GLY A 49 -23.45 -24.61 -16.42
C GLY A 49 -23.88 -24.62 -14.95
N GLY A 50 -23.12 -23.92 -14.10
CA GLY A 50 -23.49 -23.76 -12.69
C GLY A 50 -24.79 -22.98 -12.48
N VAL A 51 -25.08 -21.98 -13.33
CA VAL A 51 -26.38 -21.29 -13.34
C VAL A 51 -27.53 -22.25 -13.68
N VAL A 52 -27.35 -23.08 -14.70
CA VAL A 52 -28.37 -24.08 -15.10
C VAL A 52 -28.63 -25.06 -13.97
N TYR A 53 -27.57 -25.65 -13.41
CA TYR A 53 -27.65 -26.62 -12.31
C TYR A 53 -28.30 -26.01 -11.06
N PHE A 54 -27.96 -24.77 -10.70
CA PHE A 54 -28.59 -24.07 -9.58
C PHE A 54 -30.10 -23.87 -9.79
N LEU A 55 -30.51 -23.38 -10.95
CA LEU A 55 -31.92 -23.08 -11.20
C LEU A 55 -32.75 -24.36 -11.35
N HIS A 56 -32.22 -25.37 -12.04
CA HIS A 56 -32.95 -26.59 -12.38
C HIS A 56 -32.87 -27.64 -11.27
N ASP A 57 -31.66 -28.10 -10.94
CA ASP A 57 -31.45 -29.24 -10.05
C ASP A 57 -31.57 -28.84 -8.57
N VAL A 58 -31.01 -27.70 -8.17
CA VAL A 58 -31.04 -27.25 -6.77
C VAL A 58 -32.37 -26.60 -6.43
N ARG A 59 -32.86 -25.69 -7.28
CA ARG A 59 -34.13 -24.97 -7.05
C ARG A 59 -35.35 -25.68 -7.64
N GLY A 60 -35.18 -26.85 -8.24
CA GLY A 60 -36.27 -27.69 -8.76
C GLY A 60 -37.10 -27.07 -9.88
N ASN A 61 -36.59 -26.04 -10.58
CA ASN A 61 -37.37 -25.40 -11.64
C ASN A 61 -37.29 -26.24 -12.92
N PRO A 62 -38.41 -26.52 -13.60
CA PRO A 62 -38.41 -27.34 -14.81
C PRO A 62 -37.60 -26.70 -15.96
N ILE A 63 -37.44 -25.38 -15.93
CA ILE A 63 -36.67 -24.63 -16.91
C ILE A 63 -35.78 -23.63 -16.17
N ALA A 64 -34.48 -23.66 -16.46
CA ALA A 64 -33.55 -22.60 -16.09
C ALA A 64 -33.86 -21.34 -16.92
N SER A 65 -34.88 -20.59 -16.52
CA SER A 65 -35.34 -19.38 -17.21
C SER A 65 -34.75 -18.13 -16.55
N PRO A 66 -34.31 -17.11 -17.32
CA PRO A 66 -33.87 -15.83 -16.76
C PRO A 66 -34.97 -15.07 -15.99
N ALA A 67 -36.25 -15.43 -16.18
CA ALA A 67 -37.35 -14.85 -15.40
C ALA A 67 -37.21 -15.12 -13.89
N LEU A 68 -36.53 -16.21 -13.52
CA LEU A 68 -36.26 -16.57 -12.13
C LEU A 68 -35.35 -15.54 -11.44
N PHE A 69 -34.46 -14.87 -12.18
CA PHE A 69 -33.58 -13.84 -11.61
C PHE A 69 -34.38 -12.66 -11.03
N GLU A 70 -35.40 -12.20 -11.74
CA GLU A 70 -36.25 -11.10 -11.28
C GLU A 70 -37.19 -11.55 -10.17
N LYS A 71 -37.69 -12.80 -10.21
CA LYS A 71 -38.48 -13.38 -9.12
C LYS A 71 -37.70 -13.40 -7.81
N ILE A 72 -36.50 -14.00 -7.80
CA ILE A 72 -35.67 -14.10 -6.59
C ILE A 72 -35.21 -12.71 -6.15
N GLY A 73 -34.72 -11.88 -7.08
CA GLY A 73 -34.29 -10.52 -6.77
C GLY A 73 -35.42 -9.63 -6.22
N GLY A 74 -36.64 -9.79 -6.74
CA GLY A 74 -37.84 -9.10 -6.28
C GLY A 74 -38.22 -9.48 -4.85
N GLN A 75 -38.23 -10.79 -4.56
CA GLN A 75 -38.47 -11.32 -3.21
C GLN A 75 -37.43 -10.79 -2.21
N PHE A 76 -36.15 -10.84 -2.58
CA PHE A 76 -35.07 -10.30 -1.75
C PHE A 76 -35.24 -8.80 -1.47
N ARG A 77 -35.55 -7.99 -2.49
CA ARG A 77 -35.79 -6.55 -2.31
C ARG A 77 -36.99 -6.26 -1.42
N ALA A 78 -38.06 -7.07 -1.49
CA ALA A 78 -39.21 -6.94 -0.62
C ALA A 78 -38.86 -7.31 0.83
N ALA A 79 -38.19 -8.44 1.04
CA ALA A 79 -37.75 -8.91 2.36
C ALA A 79 -36.85 -7.88 3.05
N MET A 80 -35.87 -7.31 2.34
CA MET A 80 -34.99 -6.26 2.89
C MET A 80 -35.76 -5.02 3.35
N ARG A 81 -36.80 -4.61 2.62
CA ARG A 81 -37.62 -3.44 3.00
C ARG A 81 -38.52 -3.73 4.19
N ALA A 82 -39.15 -4.91 4.22
CA ALA A 82 -39.98 -5.34 5.34
C ALA A 82 -39.14 -5.43 6.62
N TRP A 83 -38.02 -6.14 6.56
CA TRP A 83 -37.07 -6.29 7.66
C TRP A 83 -36.54 -4.94 8.18
N ALA A 84 -36.21 -4.00 7.29
CA ALA A 84 -35.79 -2.66 7.71
C ALA A 84 -36.89 -1.89 8.44
N GLY A 85 -38.16 -2.04 8.02
CA GLY A 85 -39.30 -1.45 8.71
C GLY A 85 -39.55 -2.08 10.08
N GLU A 86 -39.53 -3.41 10.15
CA GLU A 86 -39.74 -4.19 11.38
C GLU A 86 -38.68 -3.92 12.46
N ASN A 87 -37.45 -3.61 12.04
CA ASN A 87 -36.32 -3.34 12.94
C ASN A 87 -36.01 -1.83 13.09
N GLU A 88 -36.88 -0.96 12.58
CA GLU A 88 -36.73 0.50 12.63
C GLU A 88 -35.38 1.01 12.06
N ILE A 89 -34.85 0.32 11.06
CA ILE A 89 -33.55 0.63 10.44
C ILE A 89 -33.75 1.78 9.43
N PRO A 90 -33.00 2.89 9.54
CA PRO A 90 -33.13 3.99 8.60
C PRO A 90 -32.67 3.59 7.20
N VAL A 91 -33.53 3.82 6.20
CA VAL A 91 -33.24 3.52 4.79
C VAL A 91 -32.74 4.77 4.08
N LEU A 92 -31.46 4.77 3.72
CA LEU A 92 -30.78 5.90 3.06
C LEU A 92 -30.75 5.68 1.55
N ARG A 93 -31.19 6.66 0.74
CA ARG A 93 -31.04 6.60 -0.72
C ARG A 93 -29.83 7.40 -1.15
N PHE A 94 -28.86 6.74 -1.78
CA PHE A 94 -27.66 7.39 -2.25
C PHE A 94 -27.82 7.89 -3.69
N THR A 95 -27.54 9.17 -3.89
CA THR A 95 -27.44 9.82 -5.20
C THR A 95 -25.97 9.97 -5.61
N GLY A 96 -25.72 10.23 -6.90
CA GLY A 96 -24.36 10.47 -7.40
C GLY A 96 -23.74 11.72 -6.79
N GLY A 97 -22.42 11.70 -6.59
CA GLY A 97 -21.66 12.85 -6.04
C GLY A 97 -21.59 12.90 -4.51
N VAL A 98 -22.35 12.07 -3.80
CA VAL A 98 -22.32 12.02 -2.32
C VAL A 98 -21.34 10.95 -1.83
N ARG A 99 -20.48 11.33 -0.89
CA ARG A 99 -19.65 10.39 -0.13
C ARG A 99 -20.53 9.65 0.88
N LYS A 100 -20.89 8.40 0.56
CA LYS A 100 -21.76 7.56 1.39
C LYS A 100 -21.27 7.39 2.83
N ALA A 101 -19.95 7.34 3.03
CA ALA A 101 -19.34 7.22 4.36
C ALA A 101 -19.70 8.42 5.25
N ASP A 102 -19.67 9.63 4.70
CA ASP A 102 -19.92 10.87 5.45
C ASP A 102 -21.40 10.96 5.86
N VAL A 103 -22.31 10.44 5.05
CA VAL A 103 -23.75 10.37 5.37
C VAL A 103 -24.03 9.41 6.55
N VAL A 104 -23.27 8.31 6.63
CA VAL A 104 -23.50 7.26 7.63
C VAL A 104 -22.68 7.48 8.91
N ALA A 105 -21.62 8.28 8.86
CA ALA A 105 -20.73 8.53 9.98
C ALA A 105 -21.45 8.95 11.28
N PRO A 106 -22.46 9.85 11.27
CA PRO A 106 -23.19 10.22 12.49
C PRO A 106 -23.96 9.03 13.11
N LEU A 107 -24.50 8.14 12.29
CA LEU A 107 -25.24 6.96 12.76
C LEU A 107 -24.31 5.91 13.38
N LEU A 108 -23.11 5.75 12.82
CA LEU A 108 -22.06 4.90 13.40
C LEU A 108 -21.54 5.46 14.73
N ALA A 109 -21.37 6.77 14.83
CA ALA A 109 -20.95 7.42 16.07
C ALA A 109 -22.00 7.22 17.19
N ALA A 110 -23.28 7.43 16.90
CA ALA A 110 -24.36 7.18 17.86
C ALA A 110 -24.45 5.69 18.27
N ALA A 111 -24.17 4.77 17.34
CA ALA A 111 -24.13 3.34 17.65
C ALA A 111 -22.93 2.95 18.53
N ARG A 112 -21.78 3.60 18.31
CA ARG A 112 -20.57 3.43 19.12
C ARG A 112 -20.80 3.75 20.60
N GLU A 113 -21.55 4.80 20.91
CA GLU A 113 -21.89 5.17 22.29
C GLU A 113 -22.75 4.12 23.00
N GLN A 114 -23.64 3.44 22.27
CA GLN A 114 -24.46 2.36 22.81
C GLN A 114 -23.65 1.07 22.99
N GLY A 115 -22.64 0.87 22.16
CA GLY A 115 -21.74 -0.28 22.25
C GLY A 115 -22.38 -1.62 21.87
N VAL A 116 -23.62 -1.65 21.37
CA VAL A 116 -24.34 -2.88 21.01
C VAL A 116 -24.32 -3.14 19.51
N SER A 117 -24.10 -4.39 19.12
CA SER A 117 -24.08 -4.81 17.72
C SER A 117 -25.44 -4.56 17.06
N LYS A 118 -25.48 -3.70 16.04
CA LYS A 118 -26.71 -3.41 15.29
C LYS A 118 -26.46 -2.94 13.86
N VAL A 119 -27.49 -3.06 13.02
CA VAL A 119 -27.51 -2.40 11.72
C VAL A 119 -27.88 -0.94 11.94
N VAL A 120 -27.00 -0.03 11.55
CA VAL A 120 -27.18 1.41 11.77
C VAL A 120 -27.90 2.10 10.63
N ALA A 121 -27.80 1.55 9.41
CA ALA A 121 -28.47 2.06 8.23
C ALA A 121 -28.52 1.03 7.10
N LEU A 122 -29.60 1.10 6.31
CA LEU A 122 -29.71 0.41 5.04
C LEU A 122 -29.59 1.41 3.89
N GLY A 123 -28.43 1.44 3.24
CA GLY A 123 -28.20 2.25 2.04
C GLY A 123 -28.71 1.59 0.77
N LEU A 124 -29.43 2.32 -0.08
CA LEU A 124 -29.88 1.90 -1.40
C LEU A 124 -29.16 2.72 -2.48
N ALA A 125 -28.52 2.03 -3.42
CA ALA A 125 -27.87 2.66 -4.58
C ALA A 125 -28.12 1.88 -5.87
N GLN A 126 -27.87 2.53 -7.01
CA GLN A 126 -27.79 1.87 -8.32
C GLN A 126 -26.37 1.93 -8.84
N GLU A 127 -25.77 0.78 -9.10
CA GLU A 127 -24.36 0.66 -9.49
C GLU A 127 -24.18 -0.35 -10.62
N TYR A 128 -23.10 -0.21 -11.38
CA TYR A 128 -22.71 -1.23 -12.34
C TYR A 128 -22.15 -2.46 -11.63
N ALA A 129 -22.63 -3.64 -12.03
CA ALA A 129 -22.10 -4.92 -11.60
C ALA A 129 -22.05 -5.90 -12.78
N MET A 130 -21.12 -6.84 -12.72
CA MET A 130 -21.07 -7.98 -13.62
C MET A 130 -22.13 -9.00 -13.17
N VAL A 131 -23.12 -9.25 -14.02
CA VAL A 131 -24.28 -10.09 -13.74
C VAL A 131 -24.55 -11.03 -14.92
N TRP A 132 -25.40 -12.03 -14.71
CA TRP A 132 -25.81 -12.91 -15.79
C TRP A 132 -26.93 -12.30 -16.64
N SER A 133 -26.77 -12.39 -17.96
CA SER A 133 -27.84 -12.20 -18.93
C SER A 133 -28.05 -13.50 -19.67
N ALA A 134 -29.26 -13.68 -20.20
CA ALA A 134 -29.60 -14.87 -20.96
C ALA A 134 -30.20 -14.51 -22.33
N THR A 135 -29.94 -15.36 -23.31
CA THR A 135 -30.57 -15.33 -24.64
C THR A 135 -31.28 -16.66 -24.85
N LYS A 136 -32.54 -16.62 -25.29
CA LYS A 136 -33.29 -17.82 -25.67
C LYS A 136 -32.63 -18.44 -26.90
N ARG A 137 -32.38 -19.74 -26.87
CA ARG A 137 -31.84 -20.48 -28.01
C ARG A 137 -32.95 -20.78 -29.01
N GLU A 138 -32.60 -20.70 -30.30
CA GLU A 138 -33.42 -21.26 -31.35
C GLU A 138 -33.35 -22.79 -31.26
N THR A 139 -34.44 -23.37 -30.79
CA THR A 139 -34.60 -24.81 -30.56
C THR A 139 -35.99 -25.21 -31.06
N ASP A 140 -36.18 -26.51 -31.30
CA ASP A 140 -37.47 -27.08 -31.69
C ASP A 140 -38.61 -26.52 -30.81
N PRO A 141 -39.62 -25.83 -31.39
CA PRO A 141 -40.74 -25.26 -30.65
C PRO A 141 -41.55 -26.28 -29.84
N GLY A 142 -41.50 -27.57 -30.20
CA GLY A 142 -42.14 -28.67 -29.44
C GLY A 142 -41.36 -29.11 -28.21
N LYS A 143 -40.15 -28.59 -27.97
CA LYS A 143 -39.30 -28.92 -26.81
C LYS A 143 -39.29 -27.78 -25.79
N CYS A 144 -38.83 -28.11 -24.59
CA CYS A 144 -38.66 -27.12 -23.53
C CYS A 144 -37.70 -26.00 -23.96
N PRO A 145 -38.05 -24.72 -23.73
CA PRO A 145 -37.17 -23.58 -24.02
C PRO A 145 -35.79 -23.73 -23.37
N GLN A 146 -34.74 -23.44 -24.14
CA GLN A 146 -33.36 -23.45 -23.67
C GLN A 146 -32.76 -22.05 -23.70
N PHE A 147 -31.84 -21.76 -22.78
CA PHE A 147 -31.18 -20.46 -22.65
C PHE A 147 -29.66 -20.58 -22.65
N SER A 148 -28.99 -19.62 -23.28
CA SER A 148 -27.53 -19.41 -23.16
C SER A 148 -27.28 -18.25 -22.20
N TYR A 149 -26.32 -18.42 -21.29
CA TYR A 149 -25.96 -17.41 -20.29
C TYR A 149 -24.61 -16.79 -20.57
N ALA A 150 -24.53 -15.46 -20.44
CA ALA A 150 -23.29 -14.69 -20.57
C ALA A 150 -23.21 -13.60 -19.48
N LYS A 151 -22.00 -13.34 -18.97
CA LYS A 151 -21.78 -12.23 -18.05
C LYS A 151 -21.81 -10.91 -18.80
N THR A 152 -22.51 -9.93 -18.26
CA THR A 152 -22.61 -8.58 -18.82
C THR A 152 -22.63 -7.55 -17.71
N GLN A 153 -22.19 -6.33 -18.01
CA GLN A 153 -22.21 -5.23 -17.06
C GLN A 153 -23.56 -4.52 -17.12
N ARG A 154 -24.32 -4.55 -16.02
CA ARG A 154 -25.62 -3.86 -15.93
C ARG A 154 -25.68 -2.96 -14.72
N ARG A 155 -26.47 -1.90 -14.81
CA ARG A 155 -26.83 -1.06 -13.67
C ARG A 155 -27.89 -1.79 -12.85
N VAL A 156 -27.56 -2.13 -11.62
CA VAL A 156 -28.40 -2.93 -10.72
C VAL A 156 -28.56 -2.22 -9.40
N SER A 157 -29.66 -2.52 -8.71
CA SER A 157 -29.86 -2.04 -7.35
C SER A 157 -28.96 -2.83 -6.39
N VAL A 158 -28.39 -2.15 -5.42
CA VAL A 158 -27.52 -2.72 -4.39
C VAL A 158 -27.95 -2.18 -3.03
N PHE A 159 -27.93 -3.05 -2.03
CA PHE A 159 -28.07 -2.65 -0.63
C PHE A 159 -26.69 -2.52 0.01
N TYR A 160 -26.48 -1.50 0.81
CA TYR A 160 -25.39 -1.35 1.75
C TYR A 160 -25.96 -1.52 3.15
N VAL A 161 -25.63 -2.61 3.81
CA VAL A 161 -25.98 -2.83 5.20
C VAL A 161 -24.82 -2.32 6.04
N TYR A 162 -24.98 -1.14 6.62
CA TYR A 162 -23.98 -0.55 7.52
C TYR A 162 -24.22 -1.05 8.94
N VAL A 163 -23.17 -1.50 9.59
CA VAL A 163 -23.25 -2.14 10.91
C VAL A 163 -22.27 -1.51 11.87
N TRP A 164 -22.66 -1.48 13.14
CA TRP A 164 -21.75 -1.41 14.27
C TRP A 164 -21.67 -2.80 14.87
N ASP A 165 -20.46 -3.35 15.00
CA ASP A 165 -20.21 -4.67 15.58
C ASP A 165 -19.40 -4.52 16.87
N GLU A 166 -19.80 -5.21 17.92
CA GLU A 166 -19.12 -5.16 19.23
C GLU A 166 -17.66 -5.59 19.17
N GLN A 167 -17.29 -6.50 18.27
CA GLN A 167 -15.95 -7.05 18.16
C GLN A 167 -15.13 -6.36 17.06
N ALA A 168 -15.77 -6.02 15.93
CA ALA A 168 -15.09 -5.45 14.76
C ALA A 168 -15.23 -3.94 14.61
N GLY A 169 -16.12 -3.30 15.36
CA GLY A 169 -16.43 -1.88 15.21
C GLY A 169 -17.27 -1.60 13.95
N PRO A 170 -17.08 -0.46 13.26
CA PRO A 170 -17.87 -0.10 12.11
C PRO A 170 -17.52 -0.97 10.89
N GLY A 171 -18.55 -1.41 10.16
CA GLY A 171 -18.40 -2.23 8.96
C GLY A 171 -19.55 -2.04 7.97
N PHE A 172 -19.43 -2.64 6.78
CA PHE A 172 -20.59 -2.81 5.91
C PHE A 172 -20.53 -4.08 5.06
N ILE A 173 -21.72 -4.61 4.75
CA ILE A 173 -21.93 -5.63 3.72
C ILE A 173 -22.79 -5.01 2.62
N LYS A 174 -22.24 -4.96 1.41
CA LYS A 174 -22.93 -4.56 0.21
C LYS A 174 -23.44 -5.80 -0.53
N ILE A 175 -24.74 -5.87 -0.81
CA ILE A 175 -25.37 -7.01 -1.49
C ILE A 175 -26.01 -6.56 -2.80
N CYS A 176 -25.63 -7.19 -3.92
CA CYS A 176 -26.29 -6.99 -5.20
C CYS A 176 -27.68 -7.64 -5.20
N THR A 177 -28.70 -6.93 -5.67
CA THR A 177 -30.08 -7.44 -5.71
C THR A 177 -30.40 -8.27 -6.97
N TYR A 178 -29.41 -8.45 -7.84
CA TYR A 178 -29.55 -9.17 -9.10
C TYR A 178 -28.54 -10.31 -9.18
N PHE A 179 -28.95 -11.41 -9.81
CA PHE A 179 -28.20 -12.65 -9.92
C PHE A 179 -26.84 -12.44 -10.66
N PRO A 180 -25.70 -12.96 -10.14
CA PRO A 180 -25.53 -13.98 -9.10
C PRO A 180 -25.26 -13.40 -7.70
N TYR A 181 -25.82 -12.22 -7.39
CA TYR A 181 -25.74 -11.58 -6.07
C TYR A 181 -24.31 -11.35 -5.54
N PRO A 182 -23.37 -10.79 -6.34
CA PRO A 182 -22.05 -10.47 -5.83
C PRO A 182 -22.13 -9.51 -4.64
N ILE A 183 -21.28 -9.74 -3.65
CA ILE A 183 -21.24 -8.94 -2.44
C ILE A 183 -19.90 -8.20 -2.31
N LYS A 184 -19.87 -7.17 -1.47
CA LYS A 184 -18.62 -6.57 -0.99
C LYS A 184 -18.68 -6.41 0.52
N VAL A 185 -17.57 -6.69 1.19
CA VAL A 185 -17.47 -6.58 2.65
C VAL A 185 -16.36 -5.59 2.97
N TRP A 186 -16.61 -4.71 3.93
CA TRP A 186 -15.60 -3.80 4.46
C TRP A 186 -15.53 -3.91 5.98
N VAL A 187 -14.32 -4.08 6.48
CA VAL A 187 -13.97 -4.05 7.91
C VAL A 187 -12.68 -3.24 8.09
N ASN A 188 -12.47 -2.71 9.29
CA ASN A 188 -11.28 -1.92 9.65
C ASN A 188 -10.53 -2.61 10.80
N GLY A 189 -9.23 -2.88 10.60
CA GLY A 189 -8.44 -3.61 11.59
C GLY A 189 -8.00 -2.74 12.79
N HIS A 190 -7.83 -1.42 12.62
CA HIS A 190 -7.60 -0.51 13.76
C HIS A 190 -8.82 -0.48 14.68
N GLU A 191 -10.02 -0.36 14.11
CA GLU A 191 -11.24 -0.35 14.91
C GLU A 191 -11.46 -1.70 15.61
N TRP A 192 -11.22 -2.82 14.93
CA TRP A 192 -11.23 -4.13 15.60
C TRP A 192 -10.20 -4.19 16.74
N ALA A 193 -8.96 -3.74 16.53
CA ALA A 193 -7.90 -3.78 17.53
C ALA A 193 -8.20 -2.88 18.74
N LYS A 194 -8.81 -1.70 18.53
CA LYS A 194 -9.31 -0.84 19.61
C LYS A 194 -10.37 -1.56 20.46
N ARG A 195 -11.28 -2.30 19.82
CA ARG A 195 -12.32 -3.08 20.51
C ARG A 195 -11.72 -4.22 21.34
N GLN A 196 -10.72 -4.93 20.81
CA GLN A 196 -10.02 -5.96 21.56
C GLN A 196 -9.21 -5.38 22.73
N ALA A 197 -8.49 -4.28 22.52
CA ALA A 197 -7.76 -3.58 23.58
C ALA A 197 -8.71 -3.16 24.72
N GLN A 198 -9.87 -2.61 24.39
CA GLN A 198 -10.88 -2.27 25.38
C GLN A 198 -11.43 -3.51 26.12
N ALA A 199 -11.67 -4.61 25.43
CA ALA A 199 -12.14 -5.85 26.04
C ALA A 199 -11.11 -6.48 26.99
N GLU A 200 -9.82 -6.31 26.69
CA GLU A 200 -8.70 -6.81 27.50
C GLU A 200 -8.22 -5.81 28.56
N GLY A 201 -8.84 -4.63 28.65
CA GLY A 201 -8.47 -3.59 29.61
C GLY A 201 -7.14 -2.89 29.31
N LEU A 202 -6.63 -3.00 28.07
CA LEU A 202 -5.43 -2.30 27.63
C LEU A 202 -5.75 -0.82 27.37
N ALA A 203 -5.09 0.06 28.12
CA ALA A 203 -5.26 1.50 27.97
C ALA A 203 -4.65 1.99 26.64
N VAL A 204 -5.45 2.62 25.80
CA VAL A 204 -5.03 3.10 24.49
C VAL A 204 -5.61 4.49 24.23
N THR A 205 -4.78 5.41 23.76
CA THR A 205 -5.23 6.72 23.26
C THR A 205 -5.41 6.66 21.76
N GLU A 206 -6.56 7.11 21.25
CA GLU A 206 -6.84 7.07 19.81
C GLU A 206 -6.15 8.20 19.03
N LEU A 207 -5.74 7.86 17.82
CA LEU A 207 -5.42 8.80 16.74
C LEU A 207 -6.58 8.80 15.74
N SER A 208 -6.72 9.84 14.89
CA SER A 208 -7.68 9.78 13.78
C SER A 208 -7.43 8.49 12.97
N ASN A 209 -8.32 7.50 12.92
CA ASN A 209 -8.06 6.17 12.31
C ASN A 209 -6.69 5.53 12.69
N GLY A 210 -6.38 5.41 13.99
CA GLY A 210 -5.16 4.75 14.48
C GLY A 210 -4.96 4.82 15.99
N PHE A 211 -3.72 4.65 16.42
CA PHE A 211 -3.29 4.70 17.82
C PHE A 211 -2.30 5.84 18.05
N ALA A 212 -2.45 6.54 19.17
CA ALA A 212 -1.61 7.66 19.54
C ALA A 212 -0.64 7.33 20.66
N ALA A 213 -1.08 6.56 21.65
CA ALA A 213 -0.26 6.16 22.78
C ALA A 213 -0.79 4.85 23.35
N CYS A 214 0.13 4.02 23.85
CA CYS A 214 -0.15 2.81 24.61
C CYS A 214 1.00 2.62 25.61
N PRO A 215 0.74 2.40 26.91
CA PRO A 215 1.80 2.13 27.88
C PRO A 215 2.47 0.77 27.64
N ASP A 216 1.81 -0.15 26.95
CA ASP A 216 2.37 -1.43 26.51
C ASP A 216 2.22 -1.59 24.99
N PRO A 217 3.16 -1.05 24.19
CA PRO A 217 3.18 -1.20 22.74
C PRO A 217 3.25 -2.65 22.27
N ALA A 218 3.92 -3.53 23.03
CA ALA A 218 4.07 -4.93 22.68
C ALA A 218 2.71 -5.65 22.76
N ALA A 219 1.97 -5.46 23.86
CA ALA A 219 0.62 -6.00 23.99
C ALA A 219 -0.30 -5.46 22.88
N LEU A 220 -0.23 -4.17 22.55
CA LEU A 220 -1.03 -3.59 21.46
C LEU A 220 -0.67 -4.20 20.09
N GLN A 221 0.62 -4.47 19.85
CA GLN A 221 1.08 -5.12 18.62
C GLN A 221 0.57 -6.57 18.55
N GLU A 222 0.63 -7.33 19.64
CA GLU A 222 0.05 -8.69 19.73
C GLU A 222 -1.45 -8.69 19.43
N ILE A 223 -2.19 -7.70 19.93
CA ILE A 223 -3.60 -7.51 19.56
C ILE A 223 -3.72 -7.31 18.05
N CYS A 224 -2.98 -6.37 17.46
CA CYS A 224 -3.02 -6.10 16.02
C CYS A 224 -2.69 -7.36 15.18
N ASP A 225 -1.78 -8.20 15.66
CA ASP A 225 -1.32 -9.41 14.98
C ASP A 225 -2.35 -10.53 14.96
N ARG A 226 -3.29 -10.55 15.91
CA ARG A 226 -4.40 -11.51 15.93
C ARG A 226 -5.46 -11.24 14.85
N PHE A 227 -5.47 -10.06 14.21
CA PHE A 227 -6.44 -9.78 13.16
C PHE A 227 -6.16 -10.61 11.90
N GLY A 228 -7.00 -11.63 11.67
CA GLY A 228 -6.81 -12.63 10.62
C GLY A 228 -8.09 -13.02 9.87
N PRO A 229 -7.99 -14.03 8.98
CA PRO A 229 -9.12 -14.55 8.20
C PRO A 229 -10.35 -14.90 9.05
N GLU A 230 -10.13 -15.53 10.20
CA GLU A 230 -11.21 -15.99 11.09
C GLU A 230 -12.03 -14.82 11.63
N CYS A 231 -11.38 -13.75 12.10
CA CYS A 231 -12.08 -12.55 12.59
C CYS A 231 -13.02 -11.95 11.54
N VAL A 232 -12.58 -11.97 10.28
CA VAL A 232 -13.32 -11.44 9.13
C VAL A 232 -14.45 -12.37 8.72
N GLN A 233 -14.19 -13.68 8.74
CA GLN A 233 -15.18 -14.71 8.43
C GLN A 233 -16.29 -14.74 9.49
N ASP A 234 -15.95 -14.65 10.77
CA ASP A 234 -16.90 -14.57 11.88
C ASP A 234 -17.79 -13.33 11.79
N PHE A 235 -17.20 -12.17 11.47
CA PHE A 235 -17.97 -10.96 11.18
C PHE A 235 -18.94 -11.21 10.03
N PHE A 236 -18.46 -11.78 8.93
CA PHE A 236 -19.28 -12.03 7.75
C PHE A 236 -20.45 -12.97 8.06
N ASP A 237 -20.18 -14.13 8.66
CA ASP A 237 -21.19 -15.15 8.94
C ASP A 237 -22.23 -14.66 9.96
N ARG A 238 -21.79 -13.94 11.00
CA ARG A 238 -22.69 -13.34 12.01
C ARG A 238 -23.70 -12.39 11.39
N TRP A 239 -23.26 -11.54 10.47
CA TRP A 239 -24.15 -10.57 9.84
C TRP A 239 -24.99 -11.21 8.74
N MET A 240 -24.44 -12.14 7.95
CA MET A 240 -25.20 -12.86 6.94
C MET A 240 -26.30 -13.75 7.54
N ALA A 241 -26.15 -14.21 8.79
CA ALA A 241 -27.21 -14.93 9.50
C ALA A 241 -28.39 -14.04 9.96
N ARG A 242 -28.21 -12.71 10.02
CA ARG A 242 -29.22 -11.76 10.55
C ARG A 242 -29.96 -11.00 9.46
N ILE A 243 -29.32 -10.80 8.32
CA ILE A 243 -29.84 -9.99 7.21
C ILE A 243 -30.64 -10.91 6.28
N PRO A 244 -31.80 -10.46 5.72
CA PRO A 244 -32.45 -11.20 4.64
C PRO A 244 -31.51 -11.42 3.46
N LEU A 245 -31.58 -12.58 2.80
CA LEU A 245 -30.69 -12.92 1.69
C LEU A 245 -31.46 -13.39 0.44
N PRO A 246 -30.89 -13.22 -0.76
CA PRO A 246 -31.48 -13.76 -1.98
C PRO A 246 -31.32 -15.30 -2.09
N LEU A 247 -30.34 -15.86 -1.37
CA LEU A 247 -30.13 -17.30 -1.26
C LEU A 247 -30.76 -17.80 0.04
N ILE A 248 -31.43 -18.95 -0.04
CA ILE A 248 -32.09 -19.58 1.12
C ILE A 248 -31.19 -20.64 1.75
N GLU A 249 -31.56 -21.13 2.92
CA GLU A 249 -30.81 -22.18 3.64
C GLU A 249 -30.55 -23.42 2.76
N ALA A 250 -31.56 -23.88 2.02
CA ALA A 250 -31.40 -24.99 1.09
C ALA A 250 -30.36 -24.75 -0.04
N ASP A 251 -30.15 -23.49 -0.46
CA ASP A 251 -29.08 -23.18 -1.42
C ASP A 251 -27.70 -23.35 -0.77
N ARG A 252 -27.57 -22.86 0.47
CA ARG A 252 -26.35 -22.96 1.25
C ARG A 252 -25.99 -24.42 1.48
N ASP A 253 -26.96 -25.24 1.88
CA ASP A 253 -26.78 -26.69 2.09
C ASP A 253 -26.37 -27.42 0.82
N ALA A 254 -26.83 -26.94 -0.34
CA ALA A 254 -26.42 -27.42 -1.66
C ALA A 254 -25.05 -26.89 -2.13
N GLY A 255 -24.32 -26.16 -1.28
CA GLY A 255 -22.98 -25.63 -1.58
C GLY A 255 -22.98 -24.28 -2.31
N PHE A 256 -24.13 -23.60 -2.43
CA PHE A 256 -24.24 -22.27 -3.03
C PHE A 256 -24.15 -21.19 -1.95
N TRP A 257 -22.94 -20.98 -1.45
CA TRP A 257 -22.63 -19.91 -0.51
C TRP A 257 -21.54 -18.98 -1.02
N TRP A 258 -21.47 -17.77 -0.46
CA TRP A 258 -20.44 -16.80 -0.81
C TRP A 258 -19.09 -17.19 -0.23
N GLU A 259 -18.05 -17.11 -1.05
CA GLU A 259 -16.65 -17.10 -0.61
C GLU A 259 -16.07 -15.69 -0.72
N LEU A 260 -15.19 -15.34 0.22
CA LEU A 260 -14.56 -14.02 0.28
C LEU A 260 -13.18 -13.99 -0.38
N SER A 261 -12.93 -12.89 -1.10
CA SER A 261 -11.65 -12.62 -1.75
C SER A 261 -11.21 -11.17 -1.54
N MET A 262 -9.92 -10.98 -1.30
CA MET A 262 -9.28 -9.70 -1.09
C MET A 262 -9.34 -8.84 -2.35
N ARG A 263 -10.03 -7.70 -2.24
CA ARG A 263 -10.14 -6.70 -3.32
C ARG A 263 -9.17 -5.55 -3.11
N GLN A 264 -9.13 -5.01 -1.90
CA GLN A 264 -8.19 -3.96 -1.50
C GLN A 264 -7.83 -4.20 -0.04
N VAL A 265 -6.54 -4.30 0.24
CA VAL A 265 -6.00 -4.49 1.58
C VAL A 265 -5.01 -3.37 1.85
N GLU A 266 -5.14 -2.68 2.98
CA GLU A 266 -4.21 -1.64 3.42
C GLU A 266 -3.56 -2.09 4.72
N ILE A 267 -2.23 -2.15 4.73
CA ILE A 267 -1.44 -2.51 5.91
C ILE A 267 -0.58 -1.31 6.27
N SER A 268 -0.78 -0.77 7.47
CA SER A 268 -0.06 0.41 7.95
C SER A 268 0.97 0.07 9.00
N ARG A 269 2.09 0.79 9.02
CA ARG A 269 2.99 0.96 10.16
C ARG A 269 2.93 2.44 10.57
N THR A 270 2.67 2.70 11.85
CA THR A 270 2.50 4.07 12.37
C THR A 270 3.53 4.30 13.47
N LEU A 271 4.40 5.30 13.27
CA LEU A 271 5.39 5.75 14.24
C LEU A 271 4.92 7.09 14.83
N VAL A 272 4.65 7.13 16.13
CA VAL A 272 4.20 8.34 16.82
C VAL A 272 5.38 8.99 17.52
N PHE A 273 5.64 10.26 17.20
CA PHE A 273 6.75 11.01 17.78
C PHE A 273 6.37 11.64 19.12
N ASP A 274 7.37 11.84 19.98
CA ASP A 274 7.23 12.51 21.28
C ASP A 274 6.83 13.99 21.17
N THR A 275 7.18 14.67 20.07
CA THR A 275 6.84 16.07 19.79
C THR A 275 6.57 16.33 18.30
N ASP A 276 5.71 17.31 18.00
CA ASP A 276 5.26 17.64 16.64
C ASP A 276 6.39 18.17 15.74
N CYS A 277 7.34 18.94 16.30
CA CYS A 277 8.46 19.50 15.55
C CYS A 277 9.39 18.41 15.02
N HIS A 278 9.58 17.34 15.80
CA HIS A 278 10.37 16.17 15.41
C HIS A 278 9.76 15.45 14.22
N ALA A 279 8.45 15.22 14.27
CA ALA A 279 7.75 14.50 13.21
C ALA A 279 7.82 15.26 11.86
N ARG A 280 7.68 16.59 11.90
CA ARG A 280 7.73 17.44 10.72
C ARG A 280 9.13 17.58 10.13
N ALA A 281 10.14 17.85 10.97
CA ALA A 281 11.53 17.95 10.52
C ALA A 281 12.03 16.65 9.89
N PHE A 282 11.69 15.51 10.50
CA PHE A 282 11.97 14.19 9.97
C PHE A 282 11.31 13.97 8.60
N PHE A 283 10.01 14.23 8.48
CA PHE A 283 9.29 13.99 7.24
C PHE A 283 9.70 14.92 6.09
N GLU A 284 10.01 16.19 6.37
CA GLU A 284 10.51 17.14 5.37
C GLU A 284 11.90 16.72 4.86
N ALA A 285 12.78 16.22 5.73
CA ALA A 285 14.07 15.67 5.33
C ALA A 285 13.89 14.44 4.41
N LEU A 286 13.02 13.50 4.79
CA LEU A 286 12.75 12.29 4.00
C LEU A 286 12.28 12.60 2.58
N LEU A 287 11.40 13.58 2.41
CA LEU A 287 10.83 13.92 1.10
C LEU A 287 11.85 14.51 0.13
N ALA A 288 12.83 15.25 0.62
CA ALA A 288 13.84 15.90 -0.21
C ALA A 288 14.76 14.88 -0.92
N ASP A 289 15.12 13.80 -0.21
CA ASP A 289 16.13 12.85 -0.67
C ASP A 289 15.55 11.66 -1.45
N ASN A 290 14.23 11.42 -1.38
CA ASN A 290 13.61 10.18 -1.85
C ASN A 290 12.67 10.36 -3.07
N LEU A 291 12.90 11.40 -3.88
CA LEU A 291 12.08 11.72 -5.06
C LEU A 291 12.12 10.65 -6.17
N ASP A 292 13.18 9.84 -6.22
CA ASP A 292 13.44 8.85 -7.27
C ASP A 292 13.08 7.40 -6.88
N LEU A 293 12.46 7.19 -5.71
CA LEU A 293 12.01 5.87 -5.26
C LEU A 293 11.10 5.13 -6.25
N GLY A 294 10.46 5.87 -7.15
CA GLY A 294 9.54 5.41 -8.19
C GLY A 294 10.21 4.91 -9.46
N ARG A 295 11.54 5.00 -9.56
CA ARG A 295 12.29 4.40 -10.66
C ARG A 295 12.20 2.86 -10.59
N PRO A 296 12.12 2.15 -11.72
CA PRO A 296 11.93 0.70 -11.75
C PRO A 296 12.89 -0.07 -10.83
N GLU A 297 14.18 0.30 -10.86
CA GLU A 297 15.24 -0.29 -10.04
C GLU A 297 15.02 -0.11 -8.54
N ASN A 298 14.51 1.05 -8.11
CA ASN A 298 14.27 1.37 -6.70
C ASN A 298 12.95 0.78 -6.19
N VAL A 299 11.89 0.84 -7.00
CA VAL A 299 10.59 0.22 -6.66
C VAL A 299 10.74 -1.30 -6.57
N GLU A 300 11.52 -1.93 -7.44
CA GLU A 300 11.79 -3.36 -7.35
C GLU A 300 12.53 -3.75 -6.06
N LEU A 301 13.34 -2.86 -5.48
CA LEU A 301 13.97 -3.08 -4.18
C LEU A 301 12.95 -2.98 -3.03
N LEU A 302 12.08 -1.97 -3.06
CA LEU A 302 11.01 -1.80 -2.06
C LEU A 302 10.01 -2.95 -2.08
N PHE A 303 9.61 -3.40 -3.26
CA PHE A 303 8.63 -4.48 -3.47
C PHE A 303 9.27 -5.87 -3.64
N ARG A 304 10.60 -5.97 -3.44
CA ARG A 304 11.45 -7.16 -3.71
C ARG A 304 10.76 -8.51 -3.57
N ARG A 305 10.89 -9.25 -4.66
CA ARG A 305 10.62 -10.67 -4.88
C ARG A 305 11.80 -11.46 -4.27
N GLY A 306 11.52 -12.58 -3.61
CA GLY A 306 12.58 -13.59 -3.34
C GLY A 306 13.27 -13.98 -4.64
N GLU A 307 14.56 -14.33 -4.54
CA GLU A 307 15.54 -14.74 -5.58
C GLU A 307 15.32 -14.26 -7.03
N ARG A 308 16.34 -13.59 -7.59
CA ARG A 308 16.38 -13.10 -8.98
C ARG A 308 16.06 -14.20 -10.00
N SER A 309 14.78 -14.37 -10.37
CA SER A 309 14.43 -14.92 -11.67
C SER A 309 14.78 -13.85 -12.70
N GLY A 310 15.82 -14.02 -13.51
CA GLY A 310 16.40 -13.02 -14.41
C GLY A 310 15.52 -12.50 -15.56
N ARG A 311 14.27 -12.13 -15.28
CA ARG A 311 13.36 -11.43 -16.21
C ARG A 311 13.02 -10.05 -15.63
N PRO A 312 13.23 -8.95 -16.38
CA PRO A 312 12.77 -7.62 -16.00
C PRO A 312 11.26 -7.62 -15.72
N THR A 313 10.83 -6.93 -14.66
CA THR A 313 9.39 -6.76 -14.39
C THR A 313 8.82 -5.74 -15.37
N ASN A 314 8.29 -6.19 -16.50
CA ASN A 314 7.62 -5.28 -17.45
C ASN A 314 6.33 -4.71 -16.81
N PRO A 315 6.20 -3.38 -16.66
CA PRO A 315 4.99 -2.79 -16.12
C PRO A 315 3.81 -2.95 -17.11
N PRO A 316 2.57 -3.16 -16.63
CA PRO A 316 1.40 -3.21 -17.49
C PRO A 316 1.13 -1.88 -18.23
N PRO A 317 0.51 -1.91 -19.42
CA PRO A 317 0.30 -0.74 -20.29
C PRO A 317 -0.52 0.42 -19.68
N HIS A 318 -1.14 0.22 -18.51
CA HIS A 318 -1.93 1.22 -17.77
C HIS A 318 -1.56 1.33 -16.28
N GLY A 319 -0.50 0.67 -15.83
CA GLY A 319 0.00 0.71 -14.45
C GLY A 319 1.52 0.64 -14.45
N GLY A 320 2.17 1.71 -14.00
CA GLY A 320 3.63 1.85 -14.04
C GLY A 320 4.25 1.97 -12.66
N PHE A 321 5.58 1.99 -12.64
CA PHE A 321 6.37 2.46 -11.51
C PHE A 321 6.40 3.99 -11.55
N LYS A 322 6.05 4.65 -10.45
CA LYS A 322 6.16 6.11 -10.34
C LYS A 322 6.16 6.56 -8.89
N THR A 323 6.81 7.69 -8.64
CA THR A 323 6.64 8.47 -7.41
C THR A 323 5.66 9.61 -7.67
N LYS A 324 4.78 9.89 -6.72
CA LYS A 324 3.93 11.09 -6.72
C LYS A 324 4.00 11.73 -5.34
N ILE A 325 4.31 13.02 -5.30
CA ILE A 325 4.14 13.85 -4.11
C ILE A 325 2.82 14.61 -4.29
N ASP A 326 1.89 14.37 -3.36
CA ASP A 326 0.64 15.09 -3.28
C ASP A 326 0.70 16.12 -2.14
N GLN A 327 0.39 17.38 -2.44
CA GLN A 327 0.27 18.46 -1.47
C GLN A 327 -1.20 18.86 -1.38
N ALA A 328 -1.78 18.74 -0.18
CA ALA A 328 -3.14 19.21 0.09
C ALA A 328 -3.20 19.79 1.52
N CYS A 329 -3.57 21.07 1.65
CA CYS A 329 -3.74 21.75 2.93
C CYS A 329 -2.57 21.51 3.92
N ASP A 330 -1.34 21.79 3.48
CA ASP A 330 -0.09 21.67 4.26
C ASP A 330 0.35 20.24 4.63
N LEU A 331 -0.37 19.21 4.18
CA LEU A 331 0.04 17.81 4.31
C LEU A 331 0.71 17.33 3.02
N VAL A 332 1.93 16.81 3.14
CA VAL A 332 2.64 16.16 2.05
C VAL A 332 2.44 14.64 2.15
N THR A 333 2.17 13.99 1.03
CA THR A 333 2.09 12.52 0.93
C THR A 333 3.01 12.02 -0.17
N LEU A 334 3.96 11.17 0.19
CA LEU A 334 4.76 10.40 -0.74
C LEU A 334 3.96 9.17 -1.18
N ASN A 335 3.81 8.94 -2.48
CA ASN A 335 3.25 7.71 -3.03
C ASN A 335 4.26 7.06 -3.96
N VAL A 336 4.56 5.79 -3.74
CA VAL A 336 5.36 4.96 -4.66
C VAL A 336 4.45 3.85 -5.20
N PHE A 337 4.21 3.86 -6.51
CA PHE A 337 3.31 2.94 -7.19
C PHE A 337 4.06 1.71 -7.73
N TYR A 338 3.47 0.54 -7.56
CA TYR A 338 3.93 -0.74 -8.09
C TYR A 338 2.75 -1.51 -8.70
N LYS A 339 2.65 -1.51 -10.03
CA LYS A 339 1.52 -2.10 -10.78
C LYS A 339 0.17 -1.52 -10.32
N ASN A 340 -0.70 -2.33 -9.72
CA ASN A 340 -2.00 -1.89 -9.19
C ASN A 340 -1.92 -1.50 -7.70
N SER A 341 -0.80 -1.77 -7.05
CA SER A 341 -0.56 -1.52 -5.63
C SER A 341 0.32 -0.28 -5.45
N ARG A 342 0.38 0.24 -4.23
CA ARG A 342 1.26 1.37 -3.88
C ARG A 342 1.61 1.33 -2.42
N ILE A 343 2.73 1.94 -2.06
CA ILE A 343 3.04 2.35 -0.70
C ILE A 343 2.85 3.87 -0.62
N LYS A 344 2.25 4.34 0.47
CA LYS A 344 2.11 5.77 0.76
C LYS A 344 2.71 6.08 2.12
N GLN A 345 3.32 7.24 2.24
CA GLN A 345 3.88 7.74 3.48
C GLN A 345 3.45 9.19 3.69
N TYR A 346 2.98 9.51 4.89
CA TYR A 346 2.49 10.84 5.24
C TYR A 346 2.54 11.08 6.75
N LEU A 347 2.57 12.37 7.13
CA LEU A 347 2.41 12.77 8.52
C LEU A 347 0.93 12.88 8.89
N LYS A 348 0.54 12.23 9.98
CA LYS A 348 -0.83 12.13 10.46
C LYS A 348 -1.00 12.91 11.75
N ASP A 349 -2.03 13.76 11.77
CA ASP A 349 -2.33 14.72 12.84
C ASP A 349 -1.10 15.55 13.27
N GLY A 350 -0.14 15.78 12.36
CA GLY A 350 1.11 16.52 12.64
C GLY A 350 2.14 15.80 13.52
N ARG A 351 1.85 14.59 14.00
CA ARG A 351 2.66 13.92 15.05
C ARG A 351 3.05 12.47 14.77
N ALA A 352 2.41 11.81 13.81
CA ALA A 352 2.63 10.39 13.56
C ALA A 352 2.99 10.14 12.09
N LEU A 353 4.18 9.60 11.82
CA LEU A 353 4.52 9.14 10.48
C LEU A 353 3.78 7.84 10.20
N ARG A 354 2.97 7.82 9.14
CA ARG A 354 2.28 6.62 8.71
C ARG A 354 2.81 6.15 7.37
N ILE A 355 3.25 4.91 7.34
CA ILE A 355 3.63 4.17 6.14
C ILE A 355 2.51 3.16 5.88
N GLU A 356 1.99 3.10 4.66
CA GLU A 356 0.87 2.23 4.35
C GLU A 356 0.99 1.60 2.96
N THR A 357 1.06 0.28 2.91
CA THR A 357 1.01 -0.49 1.67
C THR A 357 -0.45 -0.77 1.32
N VAL A 358 -0.92 -0.17 0.22
CA VAL A 358 -2.25 -0.32 -0.36
C VAL A 358 -2.20 -1.31 -1.52
N ILE A 359 -2.83 -2.46 -1.35
CA ILE A 359 -2.78 -3.59 -2.28
C ILE A 359 -4.14 -3.72 -2.95
N ASN A 360 -4.25 -3.27 -4.20
CA ASN A 360 -5.49 -3.46 -4.99
C ASN A 360 -5.50 -4.79 -5.75
N ASP A 361 -4.35 -5.46 -5.87
CA ASP A 361 -4.26 -6.80 -6.43
C ASP A 361 -3.21 -7.65 -5.70
N PRO A 362 -3.62 -8.66 -4.91
CA PRO A 362 -2.70 -9.57 -4.24
C PRO A 362 -1.68 -10.26 -5.18
N HIS A 363 -2.01 -10.42 -6.46
CA HIS A 363 -1.08 -11.01 -7.44
C HIS A 363 0.10 -10.10 -7.76
N ASP A 364 0.01 -8.78 -7.54
CA ASP A 364 1.15 -7.88 -7.68
C ASP A 364 2.31 -8.37 -6.79
N LEU A 365 1.98 -8.86 -5.59
CA LEU A 365 2.91 -9.38 -4.59
C LEU A 365 3.05 -10.92 -4.65
N GLY A 366 2.53 -11.58 -5.70
CA GLY A 366 2.57 -13.04 -5.83
C GLY A 366 1.79 -13.76 -4.72
N CYS A 367 0.64 -13.23 -4.33
CA CYS A 367 -0.27 -13.84 -3.36
C CYS A 367 -1.62 -14.14 -4.03
N ASN A 368 -2.30 -15.21 -3.61
CA ASN A 368 -3.64 -15.54 -4.08
C ASN A 368 -4.70 -14.65 -3.40
N ARG A 369 -5.87 -14.50 -4.03
CA ARG A 369 -6.89 -13.53 -3.56
C ARG A 369 -7.82 -14.05 -2.46
N ARG A 370 -7.93 -15.36 -2.23
CA ARG A 370 -8.87 -15.89 -1.22
C ARG A 370 -8.47 -15.43 0.19
N LEU A 371 -9.46 -15.19 1.05
CA LEU A 371 -9.27 -14.63 2.40
C LEU A 371 -8.26 -15.40 3.26
N GLU A 372 -8.18 -16.73 3.10
CA GLU A 372 -7.18 -17.60 3.77
C GLU A 372 -5.72 -17.16 3.54
N ASN A 373 -5.45 -16.44 2.45
CA ASN A 373 -4.11 -15.95 2.10
C ASN A 373 -3.78 -14.59 2.73
N LEU A 374 -4.68 -14.02 3.53
CA LEU A 374 -4.48 -12.73 4.19
C LEU A 374 -3.19 -12.69 5.04
N PRO A 375 -2.84 -13.71 5.87
CA PRO A 375 -1.59 -13.67 6.65
C PRO A 375 -0.34 -13.54 5.79
N ALA A 376 -0.28 -14.29 4.67
CA ALA A 376 0.83 -14.21 3.73
C ALA A 376 0.92 -12.83 3.05
N LEU A 377 -0.24 -12.21 2.76
CA LEU A 377 -0.28 -10.86 2.20
C LEU A 377 0.14 -9.80 3.22
N GLN A 378 -0.29 -9.94 4.48
CA GLN A 378 0.11 -9.07 5.59
C GLN A 378 1.63 -9.08 5.77
N GLY A 379 2.25 -10.26 5.85
CA GLY A 379 3.71 -10.39 6.01
C GLY A 379 4.49 -9.70 4.89
N LYS A 380 4.04 -9.84 3.64
CA LYS A 380 4.65 -9.15 2.49
C LYS A 380 4.51 -7.63 2.59
N ALA A 381 3.34 -7.14 2.98
CA ALA A 381 3.08 -5.71 3.12
C ALA A 381 3.88 -5.07 4.24
N ARG A 382 3.98 -5.74 5.40
CA ARG A 382 4.82 -5.29 6.53
C ARG A 382 6.28 -5.18 6.11
N ALA A 383 6.81 -6.22 5.45
CA ALA A 383 8.17 -6.19 4.94
C ALA A 383 8.41 -5.06 3.92
N ILE A 384 7.40 -4.63 3.14
CA ILE A 384 7.52 -3.48 2.23
C ILE A 384 7.57 -2.17 3.04
N ASN A 385 6.71 -2.02 4.04
CA ASN A 385 6.72 -0.85 4.94
C ASN A 385 8.07 -0.73 5.66
N ASP A 386 8.61 -1.85 6.16
CA ASP A 386 9.88 -1.90 6.89
C ASP A 386 11.05 -1.53 5.97
N ARG A 387 11.08 -2.06 4.74
CA ARG A 387 12.11 -1.72 3.76
C ARG A 387 12.09 -0.25 3.35
N LEU A 388 10.91 0.36 3.26
CA LEU A 388 10.83 1.80 2.96
C LEU A 388 11.51 2.60 4.07
N LEU A 389 11.13 2.35 5.33
CA LEU A 389 11.72 3.04 6.47
C LEU A 389 13.22 2.78 6.60
N GLU A 390 13.67 1.54 6.38
CA GLU A 390 15.10 1.18 6.39
C GLU A 390 15.87 1.90 5.27
N THR A 391 15.33 1.94 4.05
CA THR A 391 15.96 2.64 2.91
C THR A 391 16.11 4.13 3.21
N GLU A 392 15.06 4.72 3.76
CA GLU A 392 14.99 6.13 4.14
C GLU A 392 15.96 6.49 5.27
N THR A 393 16.05 5.65 6.30
CA THR A 393 16.93 5.89 7.46
C THR A 393 18.40 5.66 7.12
N VAL A 394 18.73 4.67 6.29
CA VAL A 394 20.10 4.43 5.82
C VAL A 394 20.56 5.52 4.85
N GLY A 395 19.68 5.99 3.95
CA GLY A 395 20.02 7.00 2.94
C GLY A 395 20.40 8.37 3.52
N GLN A 396 19.84 8.75 4.66
CA GLN A 396 20.12 10.05 5.31
C GLN A 396 21.38 10.07 6.20
N GLY A 397 22.06 8.93 6.35
CA GLY A 397 23.37 8.86 7.01
C GLY A 397 24.55 9.20 6.08
N GLU A 398 24.32 9.26 4.77
CA GLU A 398 25.33 9.65 3.79
C GLU A 398 25.30 11.15 3.53
N ALA A 399 25.53 11.96 4.57
CA ALA A 399 26.13 13.25 4.32
C ALA A 399 27.40 13.00 3.50
N LEU A 400 27.57 13.70 2.37
CA LEU A 400 28.74 13.66 1.47
C LEU A 400 30.08 14.07 2.15
N VAL A 401 30.19 13.93 3.46
CA VAL A 401 31.45 13.99 4.20
C VAL A 401 31.87 12.55 4.51
N SER A 402 32.07 11.75 3.46
CA SER A 402 32.88 10.54 3.61
C SER A 402 34.25 10.98 4.17
N PRO A 403 34.81 10.29 5.18
CA PRO A 403 36.19 10.52 5.61
C PRO A 403 37.17 10.44 4.42
N VAL A 404 36.81 9.69 3.37
CA VAL A 404 37.53 9.66 2.11
C VAL A 404 37.43 10.99 1.37
N ILE A 405 36.24 11.62 1.28
CA ILE A 405 36.06 12.94 0.65
C ILE A 405 36.82 14.03 1.41
N GLU A 406 36.76 14.03 2.74
CA GLU A 406 37.55 14.96 3.57
C GLU A 406 39.07 14.74 3.38
N ARG A 407 39.50 13.47 3.38
CA ARG A 407 40.90 13.08 3.14
C ARG A 407 41.41 13.49 1.76
N ILE A 408 40.62 13.32 0.70
CA ILE A 408 41.09 13.64 -0.66
C ILE A 408 40.97 15.13 -0.98
N THR A 409 40.12 15.89 -0.28
CA THR A 409 39.97 17.35 -0.50
C THR A 409 41.04 18.17 0.25
N THR A 410 41.82 17.54 1.13
CA THR A 410 42.99 18.10 1.81
C THR A 410 44.30 17.51 1.27
N PRO A 411 45.44 18.24 1.28
CA PRO A 411 46.72 17.67 0.88
C PRO A 411 47.15 16.60 1.89
N THR A 412 47.33 15.37 1.43
CA THR A 412 47.71 14.23 2.29
C THR A 412 49.17 13.83 2.06
N LEU A 413 49.76 13.15 3.04
CA LEU A 413 51.06 12.49 2.91
C LEU A 413 50.81 11.00 2.68
N THR A 414 51.46 10.41 1.68
CA THR A 414 51.50 8.95 1.53
C THR A 414 52.32 8.35 2.68
N GLU A 415 52.18 7.04 2.95
CA GLU A 415 52.97 6.33 3.98
C GLU A 415 54.50 6.50 3.79
N GLU A 416 54.93 6.71 2.55
CA GLU A 416 56.32 7.00 2.14
C GLU A 416 56.73 8.48 2.27
N GLY A 417 55.88 9.35 2.86
CA GLY A 417 56.17 10.77 3.08
C GLY A 417 56.02 11.68 1.85
N ARG A 418 55.42 11.21 0.74
CA ARG A 418 55.21 12.02 -0.47
C ARG A 418 53.87 12.76 -0.41
N LYS A 419 53.83 14.02 -0.82
CA LYS A 419 52.58 14.80 -0.88
C LYS A 419 51.66 14.30 -1.99
N ALA A 420 50.44 13.90 -1.65
CA ALA A 420 49.34 13.64 -2.56
C ALA A 420 48.52 14.93 -2.79
N PRO A 421 48.38 15.42 -4.05
CA PRO A 421 47.63 16.64 -4.32
C PRO A 421 46.13 16.50 -4.05
N ALA A 422 45.57 17.44 -3.28
CA ALA A 422 44.16 17.51 -2.88
C ALA A 422 43.19 17.65 -4.06
N LEU A 423 42.23 16.75 -4.24
CA LEU A 423 41.11 16.80 -5.18
C LEU A 423 40.01 17.75 -4.66
N ARG A 424 40.12 19.04 -4.96
CA ARG A 424 39.13 20.05 -4.56
C ARG A 424 37.85 19.92 -5.38
N PHE A 425 36.75 19.54 -4.74
CA PHE A 425 35.45 19.34 -5.39
C PHE A 425 34.82 20.61 -6.01
N GLY A 426 35.33 21.80 -5.70
CA GLY A 426 34.94 23.05 -6.38
C GLY A 426 35.63 23.28 -7.74
N ASP A 427 36.62 22.46 -8.13
CA ASP A 427 37.26 22.54 -9.44
C ASP A 427 36.46 21.73 -10.47
N LEU A 428 36.00 22.39 -11.54
CA LEU A 428 35.27 21.77 -12.65
C LEU A 428 35.99 20.55 -13.24
N ARG A 429 37.32 20.53 -13.22
CA ARG A 429 38.11 19.38 -13.67
C ARG A 429 38.03 18.18 -12.71
N VAL A 430 37.96 18.42 -11.41
CA VAL A 430 37.79 17.38 -10.40
C VAL A 430 36.36 16.84 -10.42
N GLN A 431 35.37 17.70 -10.62
CA GLN A 431 33.97 17.28 -10.80
C GLN A 431 33.78 16.43 -12.05
N ALA A 432 34.33 16.86 -13.19
CA ALA A 432 34.32 16.06 -14.42
C ALA A 432 35.03 14.71 -14.21
N LEU A 433 36.17 14.71 -13.50
CA LEU A 433 36.90 13.47 -13.17
C LEU A 433 36.05 12.52 -12.32
N ALA A 434 35.38 13.01 -11.28
CA ALA A 434 34.45 12.21 -10.49
C ALA A 434 33.31 11.64 -11.35
N GLY A 435 32.74 12.47 -12.25
CA GLY A 435 31.72 12.03 -13.21
C GLY A 435 32.23 10.94 -14.16
N THR A 436 33.49 10.98 -14.59
CA THR A 436 34.07 9.88 -15.39
C THR A 436 34.23 8.59 -14.60
N LEU A 437 34.66 8.67 -13.33
CA LEU A 437 34.89 7.50 -12.48
C LEU A 437 33.59 6.79 -12.09
N ALA A 438 32.47 7.52 -12.03
CA ALA A 438 31.14 6.95 -11.82
C ALA A 438 30.64 6.09 -13.01
N ASN A 439 31.39 6.02 -14.11
CA ASN A 439 31.04 5.17 -15.24
C ASN A 439 31.30 3.68 -14.92
N LEU A 440 30.21 2.92 -14.77
CA LEU A 440 30.21 1.49 -14.49
C LEU A 440 31.07 0.64 -15.46
N LEU A 441 31.30 1.13 -16.68
CA LEU A 441 32.12 0.42 -17.68
C LEU A 441 33.60 0.29 -17.25
N TYR A 442 34.07 1.17 -16.36
CA TYR A 442 35.44 1.10 -15.83
C TYR A 442 35.64 -0.01 -14.81
N ALA A 443 34.58 -0.47 -14.14
CA ALA A 443 34.67 -1.62 -13.24
C ALA A 443 34.99 -2.93 -13.99
N THR A 444 34.66 -3.01 -15.29
CA THR A 444 34.90 -4.21 -16.12
C THR A 444 36.08 -4.07 -17.07
N THR A 445 36.35 -2.86 -17.58
CA THR A 445 37.39 -2.62 -18.59
C THR A 445 38.69 -2.02 -18.04
N GLY A 446 38.66 -1.49 -16.81
CA GLY A 446 39.74 -0.70 -16.23
C GLY A 446 39.80 0.71 -16.81
N ILE A 447 40.55 1.60 -16.14
CA ILE A 447 40.67 3.00 -16.53
C ILE A 447 41.97 3.18 -17.33
N THR A 448 41.84 3.48 -18.63
CA THR A 448 42.99 3.81 -19.48
C THR A 448 43.07 5.31 -19.73
N ASN A 449 44.28 5.83 -19.98
CA ASN A 449 44.48 7.22 -20.37
C ASN A 449 43.61 7.60 -21.57
N LYS A 450 43.54 6.72 -22.58
CA LYS A 450 42.74 6.93 -23.80
C LYS A 450 41.25 7.11 -23.48
N HIS A 451 40.67 6.21 -22.68
CA HIS A 451 39.24 6.28 -22.34
C HIS A 451 38.93 7.47 -21.43
N LEU A 452 39.79 7.74 -20.45
CA LEU A 452 39.63 8.89 -19.57
C LEU A 452 39.60 10.20 -20.38
N ARG A 453 40.49 10.34 -21.37
CA ARG A 453 40.52 11.54 -22.20
C ARG A 453 39.26 11.79 -23.01
N VAL A 454 38.68 10.73 -23.58
CA VAL A 454 37.45 10.83 -24.38
C VAL A 454 36.31 11.35 -23.51
N LEU A 455 36.10 10.75 -22.34
CA LEU A 455 35.02 11.15 -21.43
C LEU A 455 35.28 12.52 -20.80
N MET A 456 36.52 12.82 -20.39
CA MET A 456 36.89 14.13 -19.83
C MET A 456 36.73 15.27 -20.86
N THR A 457 37.06 15.03 -22.13
CA THR A 457 36.87 16.05 -23.19
C THR A 457 35.38 16.36 -23.38
N GLY A 458 34.52 15.32 -23.35
CA GLY A 458 33.07 15.49 -23.44
C GLY A 458 32.47 16.22 -22.24
N LEU A 459 32.85 15.84 -21.02
CA LEU A 459 32.32 16.45 -19.79
C LEU A 459 32.81 17.88 -19.56
N LEU A 460 34.04 18.20 -19.96
CA LEU A 460 34.58 19.56 -19.80
C LEU A 460 34.22 20.52 -20.94
N GLY A 461 33.72 20.00 -22.07
CA GLY A 461 33.46 20.81 -23.27
C GLY A 461 34.70 21.48 -23.87
N ARG A 462 35.91 20.99 -23.54
CA ARG A 462 37.20 21.53 -24.01
C ARG A 462 38.26 20.43 -24.14
N PRO A 463 39.32 20.64 -24.94
CA PRO A 463 40.37 19.64 -25.13
C PRO A 463 41.00 19.21 -23.80
N TYR A 464 41.09 17.90 -23.58
CA TYR A 464 41.75 17.29 -22.43
C TYR A 464 42.93 16.41 -22.88
N SER A 465 44.13 16.80 -22.46
CA SER A 465 45.40 16.30 -23.01
C SER A 465 45.88 14.99 -22.36
N THR A 466 46.81 14.30 -23.04
CA THR A 466 47.49 13.11 -22.49
C THR A 466 48.17 13.39 -21.16
N ASN A 467 48.83 14.55 -21.04
CA ASN A 467 49.56 14.93 -19.83
C ASN A 467 48.60 15.21 -18.67
N GLN A 468 47.44 15.81 -18.97
CA GLN A 468 46.38 16.03 -17.99
C GLN A 468 45.78 14.72 -17.49
N ALA A 469 45.52 13.77 -18.40
CA ALA A 469 45.03 12.43 -18.05
C ALA A 469 46.05 11.64 -17.19
N SER A 470 47.33 11.64 -17.57
CA SER A 470 48.38 10.96 -16.79
C SER A 470 48.55 11.59 -15.41
N TYR A 471 48.45 12.91 -15.31
CA TYR A 471 48.50 13.61 -14.03
C TYR A 471 47.32 13.25 -13.13
N ASP A 472 46.09 13.25 -13.65
CA ASP A 472 44.90 12.95 -12.86
C ASP A 472 44.85 11.46 -12.46
N LEU A 473 45.25 10.53 -13.33
CA LEU A 473 45.40 9.12 -12.97
C LEU A 473 46.44 8.91 -11.86
N ALA A 474 47.61 9.53 -11.98
CA ALA A 474 48.64 9.47 -10.93
C ALA A 474 48.17 10.10 -9.62
N ARG A 475 47.36 11.15 -9.70
CA ARG A 475 46.77 11.82 -8.53
C ARG A 475 45.71 10.96 -7.85
N LEU A 476 44.84 10.27 -8.61
CA LEU A 476 43.87 9.31 -8.10
C LEU A 476 44.58 8.12 -7.42
N ALA A 477 45.63 7.59 -8.04
CA ALA A 477 46.40 6.48 -7.49
C ALA A 477 47.11 6.86 -6.17
N ARG A 478 47.73 8.06 -6.11
CA ARG A 478 48.36 8.55 -4.87
C ARG A 478 47.36 8.81 -3.73
N ASN A 479 46.10 9.14 -4.06
CA ASN A 479 45.02 9.27 -3.10
C ASN A 479 44.33 7.92 -2.79
N GLN A 480 44.88 6.81 -3.28
CA GLN A 480 44.37 5.44 -3.09
C GLN A 480 42.93 5.26 -3.59
N LEU A 481 42.52 6.03 -4.60
CA LEU A 481 41.19 5.90 -5.20
C LEU A 481 41.16 4.89 -6.35
N ILE A 482 42.33 4.62 -6.94
CA ILE A 482 42.52 3.61 -7.98
C ILE A 482 43.86 2.92 -7.75
N GLU A 483 44.01 1.71 -8.28
CA GLU A 483 45.28 0.99 -8.31
C GLU A 483 45.69 0.66 -9.73
N ARG A 484 47.01 0.56 -9.97
CA ARG A 484 47.52 0.17 -11.28
C ARG A 484 47.53 -1.34 -11.38
N VAL A 485 46.83 -1.88 -12.38
CA VAL A 485 46.85 -3.32 -12.67
C VAL A 485 48.21 -3.72 -13.27
N PRO A 486 48.98 -4.64 -12.66
CA PRO A 486 50.28 -5.06 -13.18
C PRO A 486 50.16 -5.67 -14.59
N GLY A 487 51.11 -5.35 -15.48
CA GLY A 487 51.16 -5.90 -16.84
C GLY A 487 50.15 -5.28 -17.83
N ARG A 488 49.40 -4.24 -17.43
CA ARG A 488 48.55 -3.45 -18.34
C ARG A 488 49.00 -1.98 -18.33
N ASN A 489 49.02 -1.37 -19.52
CA ASN A 489 49.34 0.05 -19.71
C ASN A 489 48.14 0.95 -19.50
#